data_AF-A0A960SP36-F1
#
_entry.id   AF-A0A960SP36-F1
#
_cell.length_a   1.000
_cell.length_b   1.000
_cell.length_c   1.000
_cell.angle_alpha   90.00
_cell.angle_beta   90.00
_cell.angle_gamma   90.00
#
_symmetry.space_group_name_H-M   'P 1'
#
loop_
_entity.id
_entity.type
_entity.pdbx_description
1 polymer ?
#
loop_
_entity_poly.entity_id
_entity_poly.type
_entity_poly.pdbx_seq_one_letter_code
_entity_poly.pdbx_strand_id
1 'polypeptide(L)'
;INESNLLVSETALVTIVDTDSFQVWDTASGTLFRCRVGRPEFTPPELQGQSFARVNREPAQDHFGIGTLVFQLLMEGTHPFAGVYHGPGEAPVYADRIAGGHFPHVARASVPYTPMPAGPRFNWLHPVLQDLFVRCFCDGHTDPALRPDAVSWRYGIEEAEASLVSCQDNAQHIFSNHLTGCPWCERRQLLGGRDPFPSAEAVQRGEHLKPAPRRRRPAVAASRPPATHWSAVFNPARSTGPAPPQPRPIPASRSRAPTRPPLSPAQVDALQQAFGALRRNEWAGAAFALAVLGLVLTLSPVRAVTAVIALLGILTGLVGEYKAGDWQCAGRGRGLSRAAIVVGAIDLVILSLL
;
A
#
# COMPACT_ATOMS: atom_id res chain seq x y z
N ILE A 1 5.28 -9.39 -1.03
CA ILE A 1 4.30 -9.18 0.07
C ILE A 1 2.91 -9.66 -0.37
N ASN A 2 2.04 -10.13 0.54
CA ASN A 2 0.62 -10.43 0.28
C ASN A 2 -0.18 -10.44 1.61
N GLU A 3 -1.51 -10.48 1.53
CA GLU A 3 -2.42 -10.37 2.68
C GLU A 3 -2.36 -11.57 3.63
N SER A 4 -2.08 -12.76 3.11
CA SER A 4 -1.98 -13.99 3.92
C SER A 4 -0.77 -13.98 4.86
N ASN A 5 0.22 -13.13 4.59
CA ASN A 5 1.46 -13.01 5.37
C ASN A 5 1.42 -11.83 6.35
N LEU A 6 0.25 -11.22 6.57
CA LEU A 6 0.02 -10.14 7.51
C LEU A 6 -0.99 -10.57 8.58
N LEU A 7 -0.54 -10.63 9.83
CA LEU A 7 -1.40 -10.90 10.97
C LEU A 7 -1.70 -9.61 11.73
N VAL A 8 -2.94 -9.43 12.15
CA VAL A 8 -3.39 -8.25 12.89
C VAL A 8 -3.91 -8.70 14.25
N SER A 9 -3.37 -8.13 15.33
CA SER A 9 -3.87 -8.39 16.69
C SER A 9 -5.11 -7.56 17.00
N GLU A 10 -5.77 -7.87 18.13
CA GLU A 10 -6.89 -7.07 18.66
C GLU A 10 -6.50 -5.62 19.00
N THR A 11 -5.20 -5.34 19.18
CA THR A 11 -4.66 -3.99 19.41
C THR A 11 -4.23 -3.30 18.12
N ALA A 12 -4.65 -3.81 16.96
CA ALA A 12 -4.22 -3.35 15.63
C ALA A 12 -2.69 -3.44 15.38
N LEU A 13 -1.96 -4.28 16.14
CA LEU A 13 -0.55 -4.54 15.86
C LEU A 13 -0.47 -5.44 14.62
N VAL A 14 0.15 -4.91 13.55
CA VAL A 14 0.38 -5.65 12.30
C VAL A 14 1.74 -6.34 12.36
N THR A 15 1.75 -7.66 12.18
CA THR A 15 2.95 -8.50 12.15
C THR A 15 3.10 -9.13 10.78
N ILE A 16 4.27 -8.96 10.16
CA ILE A 16 4.64 -9.69 8.95
C ILE A 16 5.17 -11.06 9.36
N VAL A 17 4.60 -12.12 8.80
CA VAL A 17 5.05 -13.50 8.99
C VAL A 17 5.62 -14.04 7.68
N ASP A 18 6.16 -15.26 7.72
CA ASP A 18 6.68 -15.95 6.52
C ASP A 18 7.82 -15.16 5.84
N THR A 19 8.81 -14.77 6.66
CA THR A 19 9.95 -13.92 6.24
C THR A 19 11.12 -14.71 5.66
N ASP A 20 10.98 -16.03 5.53
CA ASP A 20 12.00 -16.90 4.90
C ASP A 20 12.10 -16.67 3.39
N SER A 21 11.06 -16.05 2.82
CA SER A 21 10.90 -15.75 1.42
C SER A 21 11.27 -14.31 1.09
N PHE A 22 12.08 -13.65 1.91
CA PHE A 22 12.56 -12.30 1.60
C PHE A 22 13.76 -12.34 0.66
N GLN A 23 13.92 -11.28 -0.13
CA GLN A 23 15.20 -11.06 -0.80
C GLN A 23 16.18 -10.45 0.20
N VAL A 24 17.34 -11.07 0.37
CA VAL A 24 18.35 -10.66 1.34
C VAL A 24 19.69 -10.46 0.65
N TRP A 25 20.30 -9.30 0.86
CA TRP A 25 21.68 -9.04 0.46
C TRP A 25 22.59 -9.35 1.64
N ASP A 26 23.43 -10.37 1.51
CA ASP A 26 24.48 -10.67 2.47
C ASP A 26 25.73 -9.86 2.15
N THR A 27 25.99 -8.83 2.95
CA THR A 27 27.12 -7.92 2.77
C THR A 27 28.47 -8.58 3.03
N ALA A 28 28.53 -9.64 3.83
CA ALA A 28 29.78 -10.32 4.16
C ALA A 28 30.26 -11.18 2.99
N SER A 29 29.34 -11.91 2.34
CA SER A 29 29.66 -12.72 1.17
C SER A 29 29.49 -12.00 -0.17
N GLY A 30 28.84 -10.83 -0.19
CA GLY A 30 28.47 -10.13 -1.43
C GLY A 30 27.43 -10.89 -2.26
N THR A 31 26.62 -11.75 -1.62
CA THR A 31 25.66 -12.61 -2.29
C THR A 31 24.24 -12.10 -2.12
N LEU A 32 23.49 -12.05 -3.23
CA LEU A 32 22.05 -11.78 -3.21
C LEU A 32 21.26 -13.10 -3.15
N PHE A 33 20.61 -13.34 -2.02
CA PHE A 33 19.62 -14.40 -1.87
C PHE A 33 18.27 -13.89 -2.38
N ARG A 34 17.90 -14.29 -3.60
CA ARG A 34 16.65 -13.87 -4.25
C ARG A 34 15.43 -14.54 -3.63
N CYS A 35 14.36 -13.77 -3.46
CA CYS A 35 13.03 -14.32 -3.23
C CYS A 35 12.55 -15.04 -4.48
N ARG A 36 12.21 -16.33 -4.36
CA ARG A 36 11.74 -17.17 -5.49
C ARG A 36 10.22 -17.28 -5.59
N VAL A 37 9.48 -16.73 -4.63
CA VAL A 37 8.04 -16.90 -4.51
C VAL A 37 7.31 -15.58 -4.76
N GLY A 38 6.07 -15.66 -5.23
CA GLY A 38 5.20 -14.50 -5.35
C GLY A 38 3.79 -14.93 -5.70
N ARG A 39 2.83 -14.06 -5.42
CA ARG A 39 1.44 -14.24 -5.82
C ARG A 39 1.14 -13.33 -7.01
N PRO A 40 0.60 -13.83 -8.12
CA PRO A 40 0.37 -13.02 -9.31
C PRO A 40 -0.48 -11.77 -9.04
N GLU A 41 -1.40 -11.84 -8.08
CA GLU A 41 -2.28 -10.73 -7.65
C GLU A 41 -1.50 -9.56 -7.04
N PHE A 42 -0.35 -9.82 -6.40
CA PHE A 42 0.52 -8.81 -5.79
C PHE A 42 1.79 -8.55 -6.60
N THR A 43 1.93 -9.21 -7.75
CA THR A 43 3.13 -9.10 -8.60
C THR A 43 2.93 -7.92 -9.55
N PRO A 44 3.86 -6.96 -9.61
CA PRO A 44 3.74 -5.80 -10.51
C PRO A 44 3.89 -6.21 -11.98
N PRO A 45 3.43 -5.39 -12.95
CA PRO A 45 3.39 -5.74 -14.37
C PRO A 45 4.75 -6.21 -14.93
N GLU A 46 5.85 -5.55 -14.58
CA GLU A 46 7.20 -5.87 -15.06
C GLU A 46 7.73 -7.23 -14.57
N LEU A 47 7.09 -7.81 -13.54
CA LEU A 47 7.46 -9.11 -12.98
C LEU A 47 6.47 -10.22 -13.33
N GLN A 48 5.40 -9.92 -14.06
CA GLN A 48 4.44 -10.94 -14.48
C GLN A 48 5.10 -11.94 -15.46
N GLY A 49 4.87 -13.23 -15.24
CA GLY A 49 5.45 -14.31 -16.05
C GLY A 49 6.97 -14.50 -15.91
N GLN A 50 7.66 -13.70 -15.09
CA GLN A 50 9.11 -13.79 -14.91
C GLN A 50 9.51 -14.89 -13.92
N SER A 51 10.69 -15.47 -14.14
CA SER A 51 11.28 -16.41 -13.17
C SER A 51 11.95 -15.65 -12.04
N PHE A 52 11.35 -15.65 -10.84
CA PHE A 52 11.90 -14.97 -9.67
C PHE A 52 13.25 -15.52 -9.19
N ALA A 53 13.64 -16.72 -9.62
CA ALA A 53 14.99 -17.25 -9.38
C ALA A 53 16.09 -16.45 -10.10
N ARG A 54 15.74 -15.64 -11.11
CA ARG A 54 16.68 -14.93 -11.98
C ARG A 54 16.56 -13.41 -11.92
N VAL A 55 15.58 -12.89 -11.16
CA VAL A 55 15.31 -11.45 -11.09
C VAL A 55 15.73 -10.91 -9.73
N ASN A 56 16.44 -9.79 -9.74
CA ASN A 56 16.67 -9.01 -8.53
C ASN A 56 15.46 -8.13 -8.31
N ARG A 57 14.83 -8.28 -7.15
CA ARG A 57 13.73 -7.39 -6.79
C ARG A 57 14.22 -6.04 -6.33
N GLU A 58 13.50 -4.99 -6.70
CA GLU A 58 13.72 -3.61 -6.28
C GLU A 58 12.58 -3.14 -5.37
N PRO A 59 12.80 -2.14 -4.51
CA PRO A 59 11.75 -1.62 -3.61
C PRO A 59 10.46 -1.22 -4.33
N ALA A 60 10.56 -0.68 -5.55
CA ALA A 60 9.41 -0.30 -6.38
C ALA A 60 8.44 -1.46 -6.66
N GLN A 61 8.91 -2.70 -6.63
CA GLN A 61 8.05 -3.87 -6.84
C GLN A 61 7.27 -4.24 -5.57
N ASP A 62 7.88 -4.05 -4.40
CA ASP A 62 7.14 -4.16 -3.13
C ASP A 62 6.17 -3.01 -2.93
N HIS A 63 6.47 -1.79 -3.44
CA HIS A 63 5.54 -0.65 -3.41
C HIS A 63 4.21 -0.96 -4.11
N PHE A 64 4.24 -1.70 -5.23
CA PHE A 64 3.01 -2.18 -5.89
C PHE A 64 2.20 -3.11 -4.99
N GLY A 65 2.87 -4.07 -4.34
CA GLY A 65 2.24 -4.99 -3.40
C GLY A 65 1.64 -4.28 -2.19
N ILE A 66 2.34 -3.27 -1.65
CA ILE A 66 1.82 -2.39 -0.57
C ILE A 66 0.59 -1.63 -1.06
N GLY A 67 0.64 -1.01 -2.25
CA GLY A 67 -0.51 -0.31 -2.82
C GLY A 67 -1.72 -1.24 -2.98
N THR A 68 -1.50 -2.48 -3.40
CA THR A 68 -2.54 -3.51 -3.53
C THR A 68 -3.19 -3.83 -2.18
N LEU A 69 -2.38 -4.01 -1.13
CA LEU A 69 -2.86 -4.25 0.23
C LEU A 69 -3.65 -3.07 0.79
N VAL A 70 -3.14 -1.85 0.65
CA VAL A 70 -3.80 -0.64 1.13
C VAL A 70 -5.14 -0.45 0.41
N PHE A 71 -5.18 -0.70 -0.90
CA PHE A 71 -6.43 -0.66 -1.66
C PHE A 71 -7.43 -1.69 -1.14
N GLN A 72 -7.03 -2.94 -0.98
CA GLN A 72 -7.91 -3.99 -0.44
C GLN A 72 -8.42 -3.64 0.95
N LEU A 73 -7.59 -3.08 1.82
CA LEU A 73 -8.00 -2.65 3.15
C LEU A 73 -9.10 -1.58 3.09
N LEU A 74 -8.93 -0.56 2.25
CA LEU A 74 -9.86 0.57 2.14
C LEU A 74 -11.10 0.26 1.31
N MET A 75 -11.05 -0.74 0.44
CA MET A 75 -12.10 -1.10 -0.52
C MET A 75 -12.79 -2.43 -0.17
N GLU A 76 -12.87 -2.74 1.13
CA GLU A 76 -13.57 -3.92 1.68
C GLU A 76 -13.11 -5.26 1.07
N GLY A 77 -11.80 -5.43 0.91
CA GLY A 77 -11.17 -6.61 0.34
C GLY A 77 -11.18 -6.67 -1.20
N THR A 78 -11.79 -5.68 -1.88
CA THR A 78 -11.83 -5.64 -3.34
C THR A 78 -10.41 -5.41 -3.89
N HIS A 79 -9.98 -6.26 -4.82
CA HIS A 79 -8.68 -6.12 -5.49
C HIS A 79 -8.68 -4.89 -6.43
N PRO A 80 -7.57 -4.12 -6.57
CA PRO A 80 -7.52 -2.93 -7.43
C PRO A 80 -7.92 -3.16 -8.89
N PHE A 81 -7.68 -4.38 -9.40
CA PHE A 81 -7.97 -4.79 -10.77
C PHE A 81 -9.27 -5.63 -10.88
N ALA A 82 -10.11 -5.62 -9.85
CA ALA A 82 -11.40 -6.27 -9.84
C ALA A 82 -12.47 -5.38 -10.49
N GLY A 83 -13.37 -5.97 -11.25
CA GLY A 83 -14.45 -5.25 -11.89
C GLY A 83 -15.32 -6.17 -12.75
N VAL A 84 -16.41 -5.61 -13.24
CA VAL A 84 -17.29 -6.24 -14.23
C VAL A 84 -16.60 -6.12 -15.59
N TYR A 85 -16.27 -7.26 -16.20
CA TYR A 85 -15.64 -7.34 -17.51
C TYR A 85 -16.66 -7.13 -18.63
N HIS A 86 -16.32 -6.32 -19.61
CA HIS A 86 -17.15 -6.00 -20.78
C HIS A 86 -16.52 -6.39 -22.11
N GLY A 87 -15.38 -7.08 -22.08
CA GLY A 87 -14.72 -7.59 -23.27
C GLY A 87 -15.28 -8.94 -23.75
N PRO A 88 -14.78 -9.44 -24.89
CA PRO A 88 -15.21 -10.73 -25.41
C PRO A 88 -14.69 -11.90 -24.55
N GLY A 89 -15.49 -12.96 -24.44
CA GLY A 89 -15.09 -14.20 -23.78
C GLY A 89 -15.06 -14.11 -22.25
N GLU A 90 -14.27 -15.00 -21.65
CA GLU A 90 -14.09 -15.04 -20.20
C GLU A 90 -13.14 -13.92 -19.74
N ALA A 91 -13.39 -13.38 -18.54
CA ALA A 91 -12.55 -12.34 -17.98
C ALA A 91 -11.13 -12.89 -17.67
N PRO A 92 -10.05 -12.24 -18.15
CA PRO A 92 -8.68 -12.65 -17.84
C PRO A 92 -8.39 -12.81 -16.35
N VAL A 93 -7.38 -13.60 -16.01
CA VAL A 93 -6.89 -13.71 -14.61
C VAL A 93 -6.22 -12.40 -14.16
N TYR A 94 -6.01 -12.22 -12.85
CA TYR A 94 -5.43 -10.97 -12.33
C TYR A 94 -4.04 -10.67 -12.88
N ALA A 95 -3.21 -11.68 -13.11
CA ALA A 95 -1.88 -11.52 -13.73
C ALA A 95 -1.96 -10.73 -15.05
N ASP A 96 -2.87 -11.13 -15.93
CA ASP A 96 -3.07 -10.50 -17.24
C ASP A 96 -3.70 -9.12 -17.12
N ARG A 97 -4.59 -8.91 -16.14
CA ARG A 97 -5.19 -7.60 -15.87
C ARG A 97 -4.15 -6.60 -15.39
N ILE A 98 -3.26 -7.02 -14.49
CA ILE A 98 -2.17 -6.21 -13.96
C ILE A 98 -1.17 -5.91 -15.06
N ALA A 99 -0.75 -6.92 -15.83
CA ALA A 99 0.14 -6.74 -16.98
C ALA A 99 -0.44 -5.73 -17.99
N GLY A 100 -1.74 -5.83 -18.29
CA GLY A 100 -2.45 -4.91 -19.19
C GLY A 100 -2.80 -3.53 -18.60
N GLY A 101 -2.50 -3.27 -17.33
CA GLY A 101 -2.82 -1.97 -16.69
C GLY A 101 -4.32 -1.71 -16.57
N HIS A 102 -5.13 -2.77 -16.42
CA HIS A 102 -6.59 -2.70 -16.38
C HIS A 102 -7.13 -2.22 -15.01
N PHE A 103 -6.75 -1.02 -14.58
CA PHE A 103 -7.26 -0.39 -13.37
C PHE A 103 -8.63 0.28 -13.65
N PRO A 104 -9.76 -0.27 -13.18
CA PRO A 104 -11.11 0.13 -13.61
C PRO A 104 -11.62 1.39 -12.92
N HIS A 105 -10.92 1.90 -11.91
CA HIS A 105 -11.35 3.03 -11.10
C HIS A 105 -11.04 4.39 -11.74
N VAL A 106 -10.30 4.39 -12.86
CA VAL A 106 -10.04 5.57 -13.70
C VAL A 106 -10.56 5.28 -15.10
N ALA A 107 -11.38 6.17 -15.65
CA ALA A 107 -11.93 6.01 -16.98
C ALA A 107 -10.83 6.07 -18.04
N ARG A 108 -10.61 4.96 -18.74
CA ARG A 108 -9.65 4.81 -19.83
C ARG A 108 -10.27 3.93 -20.91
N ALA A 109 -10.23 4.39 -22.17
CA ALA A 109 -10.83 3.67 -23.29
C ALA A 109 -10.29 2.24 -23.48
N SER A 110 -9.04 2.00 -23.07
CA SER A 110 -8.38 0.70 -23.16
C SER A 110 -8.74 -0.28 -22.03
N VAL A 111 -9.47 0.14 -20.99
CA VAL A 111 -9.77 -0.70 -19.83
C VAL A 111 -11.18 -1.30 -19.99
N PRO A 112 -11.32 -2.61 -20.28
CA PRO A 112 -12.60 -3.24 -20.56
C PRO A 112 -13.35 -3.64 -19.28
N TYR A 113 -13.27 -2.82 -18.23
CA TYR A 113 -13.82 -3.10 -16.92
C TYR A 113 -14.49 -1.87 -16.34
N THR A 114 -15.60 -2.09 -15.62
CA THR A 114 -16.16 -1.10 -14.70
C THR A 114 -16.00 -1.59 -13.26
N PRO A 115 -15.84 -0.69 -12.27
CA PRO A 115 -15.80 -1.08 -10.86
C PRO A 115 -17.03 -1.88 -10.43
N MET A 116 -16.90 -2.68 -9.37
CA MET A 116 -18.01 -3.48 -8.82
C MET A 116 -19.18 -2.57 -8.39
N PRO A 117 -20.39 -2.71 -8.96
CA PRO A 117 -21.46 -1.72 -8.79
C PRO A 117 -21.95 -1.48 -7.35
N ALA A 118 -21.85 -2.50 -6.49
CA ALA A 118 -22.29 -2.45 -5.10
C ALA A 118 -21.14 -2.34 -4.08
N GLY A 119 -19.90 -2.24 -4.55
CA GLY A 119 -18.72 -2.04 -3.69
C GLY A 119 -18.52 -0.56 -3.30
N PRO A 120 -17.55 -0.28 -2.42
CA PRO A 120 -17.08 1.08 -2.21
C PRO A 120 -16.68 1.74 -3.54
N ARG A 121 -17.05 3.01 -3.72
CA ARG A 121 -16.68 3.76 -4.92
C ARG A 121 -15.33 4.42 -4.72
N PHE A 122 -14.56 4.53 -5.80
CA PHE A 122 -13.22 5.14 -5.74
C PHE A 122 -13.27 6.59 -5.25
N ASN A 123 -14.30 7.34 -5.66
CA ASN A 123 -14.50 8.73 -5.24
C ASN A 123 -14.96 8.88 -3.78
N TRP A 124 -15.20 7.80 -3.02
CA TRP A 124 -15.44 7.88 -1.59
C TRP A 124 -14.16 8.06 -0.78
N LEU A 125 -13.03 7.63 -1.35
CA LEU A 125 -11.72 7.80 -0.75
C LEU A 125 -11.34 9.29 -0.74
N HIS A 126 -10.58 9.73 0.27
CA HIS A 126 -10.05 11.09 0.28
C HIS A 126 -9.24 11.38 -1.00
N PRO A 127 -9.29 12.60 -1.58
CA PRO A 127 -8.61 12.92 -2.84
C PRO A 127 -7.10 12.57 -2.85
N VAL A 128 -6.40 12.73 -1.73
CA VAL A 128 -4.98 12.34 -1.61
C VAL A 128 -4.80 10.83 -1.81
N LEU A 129 -5.69 10.00 -1.26
CA LEU A 129 -5.61 8.54 -1.47
C LEU A 129 -5.94 8.17 -2.91
N GLN A 130 -6.89 8.87 -3.55
CA GLN A 130 -7.18 8.68 -4.96
C GLN A 130 -5.93 8.96 -5.83
N ASP A 131 -5.24 10.09 -5.59
CA ASP A 131 -3.98 10.43 -6.27
C ASP A 131 -2.92 9.35 -6.09
N LEU A 132 -2.70 8.89 -4.85
CA LEU A 132 -1.71 7.84 -4.57
C LEU A 132 -2.04 6.53 -5.31
N PHE A 133 -3.31 6.14 -5.40
CA PHE A 133 -3.71 4.95 -6.17
C PHE A 133 -3.53 5.11 -7.67
N VAL A 134 -3.80 6.30 -8.22
CA VAL A 134 -3.48 6.61 -9.63
C VAL A 134 -1.98 6.50 -9.84
N ARG A 135 -1.17 7.17 -9.01
CA ARG A 135 0.30 7.08 -9.10
C ARG A 135 0.82 5.65 -8.97
N CYS A 136 0.19 4.82 -8.14
CA CYS A 136 0.60 3.42 -7.97
C CYS A 136 0.27 2.54 -9.18
N PHE A 137 -0.99 2.54 -9.62
CA PHE A 137 -1.51 1.56 -10.57
C PHE A 137 -1.61 2.06 -12.01
N CYS A 138 -1.50 3.37 -12.22
CA CYS A 138 -1.56 4.00 -13.52
C CYS A 138 -0.21 4.54 -13.95
N ASP A 139 0.36 5.47 -13.19
CA ASP A 139 1.66 6.07 -13.56
C ASP A 139 2.78 5.06 -13.29
N GLY A 140 2.71 4.42 -12.12
CA GLY A 140 3.55 3.32 -11.67
C GLY A 140 3.46 2.04 -12.50
N HIS A 141 2.45 1.93 -13.37
CA HIS A 141 2.38 0.84 -14.35
C HIS A 141 3.37 1.08 -15.50
N THR A 142 3.54 2.33 -15.92
CA THR A 142 4.50 2.71 -16.97
C THR A 142 5.91 2.93 -16.42
N ASP A 143 6.03 3.58 -15.26
CA ASP A 143 7.30 3.85 -14.60
C ASP A 143 7.25 3.41 -13.12
N PRO A 144 7.88 2.27 -12.76
CA PRO A 144 7.89 1.76 -11.38
C PRO A 144 8.39 2.76 -10.33
N ALA A 145 9.22 3.74 -10.69
CA ALA A 145 9.76 4.74 -9.77
C ALA A 145 8.68 5.72 -9.25
N LEU A 146 7.55 5.86 -9.96
CA LEU A 146 6.45 6.74 -9.57
C LEU A 146 5.54 6.13 -8.49
N ARG A 147 5.68 4.83 -8.20
CA ARG A 147 4.87 4.14 -7.20
C ARG A 147 5.12 4.71 -5.81
N PRO A 148 4.05 5.06 -5.05
CA PRO A 148 4.21 5.59 -3.70
C PRO A 148 4.88 4.59 -2.77
N ASP A 149 5.83 5.07 -1.98
CA ASP A 149 6.47 4.32 -0.91
C ASP A 149 5.57 4.24 0.34
N ALA A 150 5.98 3.45 1.33
CA ALA A 150 5.24 3.28 2.58
C ALA A 150 5.04 4.60 3.37
N VAL A 151 5.98 5.55 3.25
CA VAL A 151 5.88 6.85 3.92
C VAL A 151 4.79 7.71 3.26
N SER A 152 4.71 7.69 1.94
CA SER A 152 3.67 8.38 1.18
C SER A 152 2.28 7.84 1.51
N TRP A 153 2.12 6.51 1.61
CA TRP A 153 0.88 5.89 2.04
C TRP A 153 0.47 6.32 3.44
N ARG A 154 1.40 6.29 4.40
CA ARG A 154 1.14 6.74 5.77
C ARG A 154 0.64 8.19 5.78
N TYR A 155 1.34 9.10 5.11
CA TYR A 155 0.93 10.51 5.03
C TYR A 155 -0.47 10.67 4.43
N GLY A 156 -0.76 9.97 3.32
CA GLY A 156 -2.07 10.04 2.69
C GLY A 156 -3.20 9.49 3.57
N ILE A 157 -2.92 8.47 4.38
CA ILE A 157 -3.86 7.89 5.34
C ILE A 157 -4.08 8.86 6.52
N GLU A 158 -3.03 9.44 7.09
CA GLU A 158 -3.12 10.43 8.17
C GLU A 158 -3.94 11.66 7.73
N GLU A 159 -3.73 12.14 6.50
CA GLU A 159 -4.51 13.25 5.92
C GLU A 159 -5.99 12.88 5.72
N ALA A 160 -6.25 11.66 5.23
CA ALA A 160 -7.61 11.17 5.04
C ALA A 160 -8.34 11.00 6.39
N GLU A 161 -7.64 10.50 7.41
CA GLU A 161 -8.14 10.34 8.77
C GLU A 161 -8.52 11.68 9.41
N ALA A 162 -7.66 12.69 9.27
CA ALA A 162 -7.93 14.04 9.76
C ALA A 162 -9.17 14.70 9.13
N SER A 163 -9.58 14.22 7.96
CA SER A 163 -10.72 14.73 7.19
C SER A 163 -12.01 13.92 7.39
N LEU A 164 -12.04 12.98 8.35
CA LEU A 164 -13.21 12.16 8.63
C LEU A 164 -14.28 12.95 9.42
N VAL A 165 -15.53 12.76 9.02
CA VAL A 165 -16.72 13.30 9.68
C VAL A 165 -17.73 12.19 9.93
N SER A 166 -18.59 12.39 10.93
CA SER A 166 -19.68 11.47 11.26
C SER A 166 -20.98 11.90 10.57
N CYS A 167 -21.76 10.94 10.10
CA CYS A 167 -23.07 11.20 9.52
C CYS A 167 -24.08 11.68 10.57
N GLN A 168 -24.94 12.62 10.17
CA GLN A 168 -26.02 13.14 11.03
C GLN A 168 -27.12 12.09 11.29
N ASP A 169 -27.36 11.17 10.35
CA ASP A 169 -28.41 10.15 10.47
C ASP A 169 -27.96 8.89 11.23
N ASN A 170 -26.68 8.54 11.15
CA ASN A 170 -26.10 7.36 11.82
C ASN A 170 -24.66 7.64 12.23
N ALA A 171 -24.40 7.78 13.53
CA ALA A 171 -23.07 8.09 14.04
C ALA A 171 -22.00 7.01 13.74
N GLN A 172 -22.40 5.78 13.40
CA GLN A 172 -21.49 4.70 12.97
C GLN A 172 -20.97 4.90 11.53
N HIS A 173 -21.60 5.77 10.75
CA HIS A 173 -21.16 6.09 9.40
C HIS A 173 -20.10 7.19 9.46
N ILE A 174 -18.85 6.78 9.30
CA ILE A 174 -17.68 7.68 9.24
C ILE A 174 -17.21 7.78 7.79
N PHE A 175 -17.05 8.99 7.27
CA PHE A 175 -16.68 9.21 5.87
C PHE A 175 -15.90 10.52 5.71
N SER A 176 -15.30 10.73 4.54
CA SER A 176 -14.49 11.92 4.29
C SER A 176 -15.36 13.17 4.00
N ASN A 177 -15.00 14.30 4.60
CA ASN A 177 -15.74 15.57 4.54
C ASN A 177 -15.86 16.22 3.16
N HIS A 178 -15.06 15.78 2.18
CA HIS A 178 -15.14 16.27 0.79
C HIS A 178 -16.42 15.80 0.06
N LEU A 179 -17.10 14.78 0.61
CA LEU A 179 -18.36 14.27 0.06
C LEU A 179 -19.53 15.15 0.52
N THR A 180 -20.45 15.43 -0.40
CA THR A 180 -21.66 16.24 -0.12
C THR A 180 -22.73 15.47 0.66
N GLY A 181 -22.56 14.17 0.86
CA GLY A 181 -23.51 13.31 1.57
C GLY A 181 -22.87 12.01 2.04
N CYS A 182 -23.54 11.32 2.96
CA CYS A 182 -23.03 10.09 3.55
C CYS A 182 -23.04 8.94 2.52
N PRO A 183 -21.86 8.40 2.14
CA PRO A 183 -21.78 7.31 1.16
C PRO A 183 -22.39 6.01 1.68
N TRP A 184 -22.36 5.78 3.00
CA TRP A 184 -22.92 4.59 3.63
C TRP A 184 -24.45 4.58 3.60
N CYS A 185 -25.09 5.74 3.84
CA CYS A 185 -26.52 5.93 3.64
C CYS A 185 -26.94 5.67 2.19
N GLU A 186 -26.18 6.20 1.21
CA GLU A 186 -26.42 5.94 -0.21
C GLU A 186 -26.32 4.43 -0.51
N ARG A 187 -25.27 3.78 -0.01
CA ARG A 187 -25.06 2.35 -0.21
C ARG A 187 -26.14 1.50 0.43
N ARG A 188 -26.61 1.85 1.62
CA ARG A 188 -27.73 1.19 2.30
C ARG A 188 -28.98 1.19 1.40
N GLN A 189 -29.27 2.30 0.73
CA GLN A 189 -30.39 2.38 -0.21
C GLN A 189 -30.17 1.46 -1.42
N LEU A 190 -28.96 1.45 -1.99
CA LEU A 190 -28.57 0.55 -3.07
C LEU A 190 -28.76 -0.93 -2.69
N LEU A 191 -28.44 -1.28 -1.44
CA LEU A 191 -28.56 -2.63 -0.88
C LEU A 191 -29.97 -2.94 -0.32
N GLY A 192 -31.00 -2.18 -0.73
CA GLY A 192 -32.38 -2.45 -0.36
C GLY A 192 -32.68 -2.27 1.13
N GLY A 193 -31.98 -1.35 1.78
CA GLY A 193 -32.14 -1.02 3.20
C GLY A 193 -31.18 -1.75 4.13
N ARG A 194 -30.39 -2.71 3.61
CA ARG A 194 -29.34 -3.39 4.38
C ARG A 194 -28.13 -2.47 4.55
N ASP A 195 -27.86 -2.13 5.81
CA ASP A 195 -26.72 -1.31 6.20
C ASP A 195 -25.54 -2.20 6.61
N PRO A 196 -24.37 -2.10 5.96
CA PRO A 196 -23.16 -2.80 6.41
C PRO A 196 -22.65 -2.30 7.77
N PHE A 197 -22.96 -1.06 8.14
CA PHE A 197 -22.53 -0.40 9.37
C PHE A 197 -23.75 0.16 10.12
N PRO A 198 -24.66 -0.71 10.60
CA PRO A 198 -25.90 -0.30 11.25
C PRO A 198 -25.64 0.46 12.56
N SER A 199 -26.56 1.36 12.94
CA SER A 199 -26.48 2.07 14.22
C SER A 199 -26.54 1.10 15.41
N ALA A 200 -26.01 1.52 16.56
CA ALA A 200 -26.00 0.70 17.78
C ALA A 200 -27.42 0.28 18.19
N GLU A 201 -28.40 1.15 18.02
CA GLU A 201 -29.81 0.86 18.33
C GLU A 201 -30.39 -0.17 17.35
N ALA A 202 -30.05 -0.08 16.06
CA ALA A 202 -30.47 -1.06 15.06
C ALA A 202 -29.85 -2.45 15.32
N VAL A 203 -28.61 -2.48 15.82
CA VAL A 203 -27.96 -3.71 16.29
C VAL A 203 -28.70 -4.29 17.50
N GLN A 204 -28.97 -3.48 18.53
CA GLN A 204 -29.69 -3.90 19.74
C GLN A 204 -31.10 -4.42 19.43
N ARG A 205 -31.80 -3.82 18.46
CA ARG A 205 -33.12 -4.27 17.99
C ARG A 205 -33.07 -5.50 17.05
N GLY A 206 -31.88 -6.04 16.77
CA GLY A 206 -31.69 -7.20 15.90
C GLY A 206 -32.09 -6.96 14.43
N GLU A 207 -32.14 -5.70 13.98
CA GLU A 207 -32.58 -5.37 12.61
C GLU A 207 -31.61 -5.87 11.55
N HIS A 208 -30.31 -5.89 11.86
CA HIS A 208 -29.26 -6.41 11.00
C HIS A 208 -29.36 -7.93 10.71
N LEU A 209 -30.05 -8.68 11.58
CA LEU A 209 -30.28 -10.13 11.41
C LEU A 209 -31.51 -10.43 10.55
N LYS A 210 -32.36 -9.44 10.28
CA LYS A 210 -33.60 -9.66 9.55
C LYS A 210 -33.31 -10.00 8.08
N PRO A 211 -34.07 -10.94 7.48
CA PRO A 211 -33.96 -11.22 6.05
C PRO A 211 -34.19 -9.95 5.24
N ALA A 212 -33.44 -9.79 4.14
CA ALA A 212 -33.61 -8.65 3.26
C ALA A 212 -35.07 -8.59 2.78
N PRO A 213 -35.72 -7.41 2.82
CA PRO A 213 -37.08 -7.28 2.33
C PRO A 213 -37.13 -7.72 0.87
N ARG A 214 -38.02 -8.68 0.55
CA ARG A 214 -38.23 -9.14 -0.82
C ARG A 214 -38.62 -7.94 -1.67
N ARG A 215 -37.73 -7.47 -2.55
CA ARG A 215 -38.10 -6.57 -3.64
C ARG A 215 -39.22 -7.25 -4.42
N ARG A 216 -40.43 -6.68 -4.41
CA ARG A 216 -41.47 -7.04 -5.37
C ARG A 216 -40.91 -6.71 -6.75
N ARG A 217 -40.43 -7.71 -7.48
CA ARG A 217 -40.19 -7.56 -8.92
C ARG A 217 -41.53 -7.13 -9.53
N PRO A 218 -41.57 -6.04 -10.33
CA PRO A 218 -42.68 -5.86 -11.26
C PRO A 218 -42.82 -7.17 -12.04
N ALA A 219 -44.05 -7.66 -12.19
CA ALA A 219 -44.31 -8.84 -12.99
C ALA A 219 -43.93 -8.53 -14.45
N VAL A 220 -42.69 -8.82 -14.83
CA VAL A 220 -42.30 -8.85 -16.23
C VAL A 220 -42.96 -10.10 -16.80
N ALA A 221 -43.95 -9.90 -17.66
CA ALA A 221 -44.59 -10.96 -18.41
C ALA A 221 -43.50 -11.75 -19.16
N ALA A 222 -43.26 -12.99 -18.73
CA ALA A 222 -42.27 -13.86 -19.32
C ALA A 222 -42.76 -14.35 -20.69
N SER A 223 -42.43 -13.64 -21.76
CA SER A 223 -42.36 -14.26 -23.08
C SER A 223 -41.10 -15.14 -23.12
N ARG A 224 -41.28 -16.43 -22.79
CA ARG A 224 -40.24 -17.46 -22.95
C ARG A 224 -39.93 -17.62 -24.45
N PRO A 225 -38.69 -17.38 -24.94
CA PRO A 225 -38.30 -17.93 -26.22
C PRO A 225 -38.19 -19.47 -26.11
N PRO A 226 -38.42 -20.21 -27.20
CA PRO A 226 -38.40 -21.66 -27.19
C PRO A 226 -37.00 -22.17 -26.81
N ALA A 227 -36.97 -23.13 -25.88
CA ALA A 227 -35.76 -23.76 -25.41
C ALA A 227 -35.10 -24.57 -26.54
N THR A 228 -33.91 -24.15 -26.95
CA THR A 228 -32.98 -25.02 -27.69
C THR A 228 -32.47 -26.10 -26.74
N HIS A 229 -32.93 -27.32 -27.01
CA HIS A 229 -32.58 -28.58 -26.39
C HIS A 229 -31.09 -28.91 -26.62
N TRP A 230 -30.23 -28.63 -25.65
CA TRP A 230 -28.96 -29.35 -25.55
C TRP A 230 -29.15 -30.56 -24.65
N SER A 231 -29.48 -31.70 -25.26
CA SER A 231 -29.46 -32.99 -24.60
C SER A 231 -28.02 -33.43 -24.39
N ALA A 232 -27.40 -33.01 -23.28
CA ALA A 232 -26.23 -33.71 -22.75
C ALA A 232 -26.73 -34.93 -21.99
N VAL A 233 -26.51 -36.11 -22.56
CA VAL A 233 -26.75 -37.41 -21.92
C VAL A 233 -25.81 -37.53 -20.73
N PHE A 234 -26.29 -37.17 -19.53
CA PHE A 234 -25.67 -37.56 -18.27
C PHE A 234 -26.54 -38.63 -17.62
N ASN A 235 -26.14 -39.88 -17.84
CA ASN A 235 -26.72 -41.06 -17.21
C ASN A 235 -26.03 -41.26 -15.84
N PRO A 236 -26.71 -41.14 -14.68
CA PRO A 236 -26.04 -41.19 -13.37
C PRO A 236 -25.66 -42.60 -12.89
N ALA A 237 -25.68 -43.62 -13.76
CA ALA A 237 -25.50 -45.02 -13.36
C ALA A 237 -24.36 -45.69 -14.15
N ARG A 238 -23.10 -45.33 -13.86
CA ARG A 238 -21.91 -46.21 -13.84
C ARG A 238 -20.64 -45.37 -13.76
N SER A 239 -20.10 -45.21 -12.56
CA SER A 239 -18.68 -44.99 -12.36
C SER A 239 -18.22 -45.83 -11.16
N THR A 240 -17.95 -47.11 -11.40
CA THR A 240 -17.25 -47.99 -10.46
C THR A 240 -15.74 -47.79 -10.61
N GLY A 241 -15.28 -46.55 -10.44
CA GLY A 241 -13.86 -46.22 -10.35
C GLY A 241 -13.49 -45.89 -8.90
N PRO A 242 -12.33 -46.33 -8.38
CA PRO A 242 -11.91 -45.96 -7.04
C PRO A 242 -11.71 -44.44 -6.98
N ALA A 243 -12.26 -43.81 -5.93
CA ALA A 243 -12.09 -42.39 -5.66
C ALA A 243 -10.59 -42.05 -5.56
N PRO A 244 -10.15 -40.88 -6.07
CA PRO A 244 -8.78 -40.44 -5.88
C PRO A 244 -8.46 -40.35 -4.38
N PRO A 245 -7.28 -40.82 -3.93
CA PRO A 245 -6.94 -40.84 -2.53
C PRO A 245 -6.91 -39.41 -1.98
N GLN A 246 -7.62 -39.19 -0.87
CA GLN A 246 -7.57 -37.91 -0.17
C GLN A 246 -6.14 -37.66 0.36
N PRO A 247 -5.66 -36.40 0.35
CA PRO A 247 -4.37 -36.07 0.91
C PRO A 247 -4.34 -36.47 2.40
N ARG A 248 -3.29 -37.19 2.79
CA ARG A 248 -3.08 -37.60 4.18
C ARG A 248 -2.94 -36.35 5.06
N PRO A 249 -3.54 -36.32 6.25
CA PRO A 249 -3.24 -35.29 7.24
C PRO A 249 -1.74 -35.25 7.49
N ILE A 250 -1.16 -34.05 7.42
CA ILE A 250 0.24 -33.82 7.79
C ILE A 250 0.39 -34.23 9.26
N PRO A 251 1.27 -35.18 9.61
CA PRO A 251 1.54 -35.50 11.00
C PRO A 251 2.00 -34.23 11.71
N ALA A 252 1.45 -33.93 12.89
CA ALA A 252 1.91 -32.81 13.69
C ALA A 252 3.43 -32.91 13.87
N SER A 253 4.18 -32.06 13.15
CA SER A 253 5.62 -32.01 13.31
C SER A 253 5.88 -31.54 14.72
N ARG A 254 6.38 -32.43 15.58
CA ARG A 254 7.07 -32.05 16.82
C ARG A 254 8.40 -31.41 16.44
N SER A 255 8.36 -30.29 15.72
CA SER A 255 9.50 -29.40 15.62
C SER A 255 9.40 -28.48 16.82
N ARG A 256 10.15 -28.81 17.87
CA ARG A 256 10.34 -27.93 19.01
C ARG A 256 11.16 -26.75 18.49
N ALA A 257 10.48 -25.75 17.92
CA ALA A 257 11.09 -24.46 17.65
C ALA A 257 11.73 -23.98 18.96
N PRO A 258 12.97 -23.47 18.96
CA PRO A 258 13.49 -22.80 20.13
C PRO A 258 12.56 -21.63 20.43
N THR A 259 11.78 -21.74 21.51
CA THR A 259 10.99 -20.63 22.05
C THR A 259 11.97 -19.59 22.55
N ARG A 260 12.46 -18.74 21.63
CA ARG A 260 13.04 -17.47 22.03
C ARG A 260 11.91 -16.69 22.70
N PRO A 261 12.10 -16.18 23.93
CA PRO A 261 11.10 -15.32 24.54
C PRO A 261 10.83 -14.14 23.58
N PRO A 262 9.57 -13.68 23.47
CA PRO A 262 9.28 -12.46 22.73
C PRO A 262 10.15 -11.33 23.28
N LEU A 263 10.66 -10.50 22.37
CA LEU A 263 11.48 -9.34 22.75
C LEU A 263 10.69 -8.48 23.75
N SER A 264 11.33 -8.07 24.83
CA SER A 264 10.71 -7.16 25.80
C SER A 264 10.44 -5.81 25.13
N PRO A 265 9.47 -5.01 25.62
CA PRO A 265 9.22 -3.67 25.12
C PRO A 265 10.49 -2.81 25.04
N ALA A 266 11.40 -2.96 26.01
CA ALA A 266 12.70 -2.28 26.01
C ALA A 266 13.64 -2.75 24.89
N GLN A 267 13.59 -4.03 24.50
CA GLN A 267 14.36 -4.55 23.36
C GLN A 267 13.77 -4.10 22.02
N VAL A 268 12.44 -3.99 21.92
CA VAL A 268 11.76 -3.41 20.76
C VAL A 268 12.11 -1.93 20.64
N ASP A 269 12.07 -1.17 21.73
CA ASP A 269 12.49 0.24 21.76
C ASP A 269 13.97 0.41 21.43
N ALA A 270 14.86 -0.46 21.96
CA ALA A 270 16.28 -0.43 21.62
C ALA A 270 16.53 -0.73 20.13
N LEU A 271 15.78 -1.68 19.55
CA LEU A 271 15.82 -1.95 18.11
C LEU A 271 15.26 -0.79 17.31
N GLN A 272 14.13 -0.20 17.71
CA GLN A 272 13.56 0.98 17.05
C GLN A 272 14.50 2.20 17.14
N GLN A 273 15.19 2.39 18.26
CA GLN A 273 16.21 3.42 18.44
C GLN A 273 17.47 3.12 17.64
N ALA A 274 17.91 1.85 17.55
CA ALA A 274 19.05 1.44 16.74
C ALA A 274 18.75 1.56 15.23
N PHE A 275 17.58 1.13 14.78
CA PHE A 275 17.07 1.34 13.42
C PHE A 275 16.72 2.81 13.14
N GLY A 276 16.38 3.59 14.16
CA GLY A 276 16.20 5.03 14.09
C GLY A 276 17.53 5.77 13.99
N ALA A 277 18.57 5.29 14.67
CA ALA A 277 19.93 5.79 14.56
C ALA A 277 20.55 5.48 13.20
N LEU A 278 20.34 4.28 12.65
CA LEU A 278 20.71 3.94 11.26
C LEU A 278 19.98 4.77 10.20
N ARG A 279 18.83 5.38 10.54
CA ARG A 279 17.99 6.21 9.65
C ARG A 279 18.25 7.71 9.77
N ARG A 280 19.15 8.16 10.65
CA ARG A 280 19.49 9.58 10.79
C ARG A 280 20.47 9.97 9.69
N ASN A 281 20.09 10.94 8.87
CA ASN A 281 21.02 11.65 8.00
C ASN A 281 21.88 12.59 8.87
N GLU A 282 22.81 12.01 9.64
CA GLU A 282 23.66 12.75 10.59
C GLU A 282 24.47 13.85 9.89
N TRP A 283 24.73 13.67 8.60
CA TRP A 283 25.36 14.66 7.71
C TRP A 283 24.52 15.91 7.54
N ALA A 284 23.18 15.81 7.47
CA ALA A 284 22.30 16.98 7.40
C ALA A 284 22.35 17.82 8.69
N GLY A 285 22.45 17.16 9.84
CA GLY A 285 22.59 17.84 11.14
C GLY A 285 23.95 18.51 11.31
N ALA A 286 25.03 17.79 10.99
CA ALA A 286 26.39 18.33 11.04
C ALA A 286 26.58 19.49 10.05
N ALA A 287 26.03 19.39 8.85
CA ALA A 287 26.08 20.45 7.84
C ALA A 287 25.38 21.72 8.30
N PHE A 288 24.18 21.60 8.87
CA PHE A 288 23.43 22.73 9.37
C PHE A 288 24.13 23.41 10.55
N ALA A 289 24.70 22.63 11.47
CA ALA A 289 25.47 23.18 12.59
C ALA A 289 26.73 23.93 12.14
N LEU A 290 27.46 23.39 11.14
CA LEU A 290 28.64 24.05 10.57
C LEU A 290 28.28 25.33 9.82
N ALA A 291 27.19 25.33 9.04
CA ALA A 291 26.73 26.52 8.33
C ALA A 291 26.30 27.64 9.30
N VAL A 292 25.57 27.31 10.38
CA VAL A 292 25.20 28.30 11.41
C VAL A 292 26.43 28.80 12.17
N LEU A 293 27.40 27.94 12.47
CA LEU A 293 28.65 28.34 13.12
C LEU A 293 29.49 29.24 12.22
N GLY A 294 29.54 28.98 10.91
CA GLY A 294 30.14 29.84 9.91
C GLY A 294 29.53 31.24 9.97
N LEU A 295 28.20 31.33 9.87
CA LEU A 295 27.46 32.59 9.91
C LEU A 295 27.73 33.39 11.18
N VAL A 296 27.75 32.75 12.36
CA VAL A 296 28.05 33.42 13.63
C VAL A 296 29.48 33.97 13.67
N LEU A 297 30.43 33.28 13.02
CA LEU A 297 31.84 33.65 12.97
C LEU A 297 32.18 34.59 11.80
N THR A 298 31.23 34.96 10.94
CA THR A 298 31.47 35.94 9.83
C THR A 298 31.81 37.34 10.33
N LEU A 299 31.48 37.66 11.59
CA LEU A 299 31.84 38.91 12.26
C LEU A 299 33.20 38.86 12.99
N SER A 300 33.89 37.70 12.97
CA SER A 300 35.20 37.52 13.60
C SER A 300 36.34 37.99 12.69
N PRO A 301 37.45 38.53 13.23
CA PRO A 301 38.61 38.93 12.41
C PRO A 301 39.32 37.75 11.71
N VAL A 302 38.97 36.50 12.02
CA VAL A 302 39.64 35.30 11.50
C VAL A 302 38.96 34.77 10.23
N ARG A 303 38.99 35.58 9.16
CA ARG A 303 38.26 35.34 7.91
C ARG A 303 38.56 33.99 7.23
N ALA A 304 39.81 33.53 7.31
CA ALA A 304 40.22 32.26 6.73
C ALA A 304 39.54 31.06 7.40
N VAL A 305 39.34 31.11 8.73
CA VAL A 305 38.68 30.03 9.48
C VAL A 305 37.19 30.00 9.15
N THR A 306 36.55 31.15 9.03
CA THR A 306 35.13 31.25 8.64
C THR A 306 34.89 30.70 7.24
N ALA A 307 35.76 31.01 6.27
CA ALA A 307 35.66 30.47 4.91
C ALA A 307 35.77 28.94 4.86
N VAL A 308 36.68 28.36 5.66
CA VAL A 308 36.83 26.90 5.77
C VAL A 308 35.59 26.24 6.38
N ILE A 309 35.00 26.84 7.43
CA ILE A 309 33.79 26.32 8.07
C ILE A 309 32.59 26.38 7.11
N ALA A 310 32.43 27.46 6.35
CA ALA A 310 31.38 27.60 5.35
C ALA A 310 31.49 26.55 4.24
N LEU A 311 32.70 26.32 3.71
CA LEU A 311 32.97 25.27 2.72
C LEU A 311 32.69 23.86 3.26
N LEU A 312 33.06 23.59 4.51
CA LEU A 312 32.74 22.31 5.16
C LEU A 312 31.23 22.13 5.33
N GLY A 313 30.49 23.18 5.68
CA GLY A 313 29.03 23.18 5.74
C GLY A 313 28.37 22.85 4.38
N ILE A 314 28.86 23.45 3.30
CA ILE A 314 28.38 23.15 1.93
C ILE A 314 28.69 21.70 1.54
N LEU A 315 29.94 21.25 1.72
CA LEU A 315 30.37 19.89 1.36
C LEU A 315 29.58 18.82 2.13
N THR A 316 29.43 18.99 3.44
CA THR A 316 28.63 18.08 4.26
C THR A 316 27.14 18.16 3.93
N GLY A 317 26.64 19.35 3.55
CA GLY A 317 25.28 19.55 3.04
C GLY A 317 25.01 18.77 1.76
N LEU A 318 25.92 18.81 0.78
CA LEU A 318 25.83 18.04 -0.47
C LEU A 318 25.86 16.53 -0.21
N VAL A 319 26.72 16.05 0.69
CA VAL A 319 26.74 14.64 1.11
C VAL A 319 25.42 14.25 1.77
N GLY A 320 24.85 15.12 2.61
CA GLY A 320 23.54 14.91 3.23
C GLY A 320 22.40 14.89 2.20
N GLU A 321 22.44 15.75 1.17
CA GLU A 321 21.44 15.75 0.09
C GLU A 321 21.53 14.48 -0.76
N TYR A 322 22.75 14.05 -1.11
CA TYR A 322 22.99 12.79 -1.81
C TYR A 322 22.46 11.59 -1.00
N LYS A 323 22.80 11.51 0.29
CA LYS A 323 22.30 10.45 1.18
C LYS A 323 20.80 10.50 1.37
N ALA A 324 20.16 11.67 1.32
CA ALA A 324 18.71 11.79 1.34
C ALA A 324 18.03 11.23 0.07
N GLY A 325 18.79 10.93 -0.98
CA GLY A 325 18.35 10.17 -2.16
C GLY A 325 18.41 8.65 -1.98
N ASP A 326 19.13 8.15 -0.97
CA ASP A 326 19.19 6.73 -0.64
C ASP A 326 17.89 6.27 0.03
N TRP A 327 17.44 5.06 -0.31
CA TRP A 327 16.23 4.44 0.24
C TRP A 327 16.30 4.29 1.76
N GLN A 328 17.50 4.17 2.32
CA GLN A 328 17.72 4.10 3.77
C GLN A 328 17.31 5.41 4.48
N CYS A 329 17.49 6.56 3.83
CA CYS A 329 17.16 7.87 4.39
C CYS A 329 15.77 8.38 3.97
N ALA A 330 15.23 7.93 2.84
CA ALA A 330 13.87 8.25 2.37
C ALA A 330 13.53 9.76 2.41
N GLY A 331 14.42 10.60 1.90
CA GLY A 331 14.22 12.06 1.88
C GLY A 331 14.45 12.79 3.21
N ARG A 332 14.70 12.09 4.33
CA ARG A 332 15.00 12.73 5.62
C ARG A 332 16.29 13.52 5.59
N GLY A 333 16.27 14.71 6.19
CA GLY A 333 17.41 15.63 6.23
C GLY A 333 17.62 16.46 4.96
N ARG A 334 16.88 16.21 3.87
CA ARG A 334 17.04 16.93 2.59
C ARG A 334 16.84 18.44 2.71
N GLY A 335 15.82 18.87 3.45
CA GLY A 335 15.56 20.29 3.70
C GLY A 335 16.67 20.97 4.52
N LEU A 336 17.16 20.30 5.56
CA LEU A 336 18.28 20.78 6.39
C LEU A 336 19.59 20.85 5.61
N SER A 337 19.88 19.85 4.78
CA SER A 337 21.04 19.83 3.88
C SER A 337 21.00 21.00 2.88
N ARG A 338 19.84 21.25 2.26
CA ARG A 338 19.67 22.38 1.34
C ARG A 338 19.80 23.72 2.05
N ALA A 339 19.21 23.86 3.23
CA ALA A 339 19.35 25.06 4.05
C ALA A 339 20.83 25.30 4.42
N ALA A 340 21.58 24.27 4.80
CA ALA A 340 23.00 24.37 5.10
C ALA A 340 23.84 24.81 3.89
N ILE A 341 23.56 24.28 2.69
CA ILE A 341 24.22 24.69 1.44
C ILE A 341 23.95 26.17 1.16
N VAL A 342 22.70 26.62 1.28
CA VAL A 342 22.31 28.01 1.03
C VAL A 342 22.97 28.95 2.05
N VAL A 343 22.93 28.62 3.34
CA VAL A 343 23.55 29.44 4.40
C VAL A 343 25.07 29.52 4.22
N GLY A 344 25.74 28.39 3.97
CA GLY A 344 27.18 28.39 3.71
C GLY A 344 27.57 29.18 2.45
N ALA A 345 26.73 29.19 1.41
CA ALA A 345 26.95 30.01 0.23
C ALA A 345 26.77 31.51 0.53
N ILE A 346 25.77 31.88 1.34
CA ILE A 346 25.57 33.26 1.79
C ILE A 346 26.79 33.73 2.61
N ASP A 347 27.32 32.90 3.50
CA ASP A 347 28.51 33.23 4.30
C ASP A 347 29.73 33.56 3.41
N LEU A 348 29.96 32.78 2.36
CA LEU A 348 31.05 33.03 1.42
C LEU A 348 30.85 34.34 0.63
N VAL A 349 29.60 34.67 0.27
CA VAL A 349 29.27 35.94 -0.38
C VAL A 349 29.53 37.11 0.57
N ILE A 350 29.08 37.03 1.82
CA ILE A 350 29.32 38.07 2.83
C ILE A 350 30.82 38.27 3.06
N LEU A 351 31.59 37.17 3.18
CA LEU A 351 33.05 37.23 3.33
C LEU A 351 33.77 37.85 2.13
N SER A 352 33.18 37.81 0.93
CA SER A 352 33.75 38.45 -0.26
C SER A 352 33.47 39.95 -0.36
N LEU A 353 32.45 40.43 0.37
CA LEU A 353 32.03 41.83 0.41
C LEU A 353 32.65 42.63 1.58
N LEU A 354 33.12 41.93 2.61
CA LEU A 354 33.84 42.46 3.78
C LEU A 354 35.35 42.40 3.56
#